data_AF-A0A8H8SFN6-F1
#
_entry.id   AF-A0A8H8SFN6-F1
#
_cell.length_a   1.000
_cell.length_b   1.000
_cell.length_c   1.000
_cell.angle_alpha   90.00
_cell.angle_beta   90.00
_cell.angle_gamma   90.00
#
_symmetry.space_group_name_H-M   'P 1'
#
loop_
_entity.id
_entity.type
_entity.pdbx_description
1 polymer ?
#
loop_
_entity_poly.entity_id
_entity_poly.type
_entity_poly.pdbx_seq_one_letter_code
_entity_poly.pdbx_strand_id
1 'polypeptide(L)'
;MSESSYNKLNWFHRTKHKCNDIDLECDKRIRGYALEDLIGETLVLRKVPHGCRYLQKKPEEGVPEHCDITFHETFSLFAELMTDPFGNYLCQKLLEYSTHEQRNTIYESVAHDSVGISLNMHGTRAVPKMIDFLLTQRQIHSIIMALSMRVVTLTKDLNGNHVVQKCLNRLIPEDNQLIFNAVAAHCVEVTTHFHGCSVLQRCIDHAPDSQRIQLVTEPGRFVSSLSRISCNINSSPTPTVL
;
A
#
# COMPACT_ATOMS: atom_id res chain seq x y z
N MET A 1 23.93 7.70 -26.17
CA MET A 1 22.80 7.01 -25.50
C MET A 1 22.89 5.53 -25.83
N SER A 2 22.79 4.64 -24.83
CA SER A 2 22.90 3.18 -25.07
C SER A 2 21.69 2.64 -25.82
N GLU A 3 21.87 1.60 -26.62
CA GLU A 3 20.82 0.93 -27.41
C GLU A 3 19.67 0.38 -26.52
N SER A 4 19.99 0.03 -25.27
CA SER A 4 19.04 -0.33 -24.21
C SER A 4 18.14 0.85 -23.78
N SER A 5 18.67 2.06 -23.72
CA SER A 5 17.92 3.27 -23.37
C SER A 5 16.94 3.70 -24.48
N TYR A 6 17.33 3.50 -25.75
CA TYR A 6 16.49 3.83 -26.91
C TYR A 6 15.30 2.86 -27.06
N ASN A 7 15.55 1.56 -26.85
CA ASN A 7 14.50 0.53 -26.87
C ASN A 7 13.50 0.67 -25.70
N LYS A 8 13.95 1.05 -24.50
CA LYS A 8 13.05 1.39 -23.38
C LYS A 8 12.16 2.59 -23.70
N LEU A 9 12.71 3.63 -24.31
CA LEU A 9 11.96 4.84 -24.66
C LEU A 9 10.91 4.56 -25.75
N ASN A 10 11.27 3.80 -26.80
CA ASN A 10 10.34 3.41 -27.85
C ASN A 10 9.24 2.44 -27.36
N TRP A 11 9.56 1.52 -26.46
CA TRP A 11 8.56 0.68 -25.79
C TRP A 11 7.59 1.53 -24.97
N PHE A 12 8.11 2.48 -24.17
CA PHE A 12 7.30 3.43 -23.38
C PHE A 12 6.39 4.31 -24.25
N HIS A 13 6.88 4.86 -25.37
CA HIS A 13 6.05 5.67 -26.26
C HIS A 13 4.96 4.84 -26.94
N ARG A 14 5.27 3.61 -27.35
CA ARG A 14 4.32 2.71 -28.00
C ARG A 14 3.24 2.22 -27.02
N THR A 15 3.58 1.92 -25.76
CA THR A 15 2.59 1.59 -24.72
C THR A 15 1.75 2.79 -24.33
N LYS A 16 2.32 4.00 -24.27
CA LYS A 16 1.59 5.22 -23.95
C LYS A 16 0.56 5.61 -25.02
N HIS A 17 0.92 5.51 -26.31
CA HIS A 17 -0.04 5.73 -27.41
C HIS A 17 -1.19 4.72 -27.36
N LYS A 18 -0.87 3.42 -27.20
CA LYS A 18 -1.88 2.37 -27.11
C LYS A 18 -2.81 2.54 -25.90
N CYS A 19 -2.27 2.98 -24.76
CA CYS A 19 -3.07 3.28 -23.56
C CYS A 19 -4.05 4.45 -23.81
N ASN A 20 -3.60 5.51 -24.49
CA ASN A 20 -4.46 6.65 -24.81
C ASN A 20 -5.61 6.28 -25.76
N ASP A 21 -5.36 5.44 -26.77
CA ASP A 21 -6.41 5.02 -27.71
C ASP A 21 -7.49 4.17 -27.00
N ILE A 22 -7.05 3.28 -26.10
CA ILE A 22 -7.97 2.46 -25.28
C ILE A 22 -8.77 3.34 -24.32
N ASP A 23 -8.12 4.30 -23.65
CA ASP A 23 -8.76 5.20 -22.69
C ASP A 23 -9.83 6.10 -23.36
N LEU A 24 -9.57 6.57 -24.59
CA LEU A 24 -10.55 7.32 -25.38
C LEU A 24 -11.77 6.46 -25.79
N GLU A 25 -11.54 5.21 -26.16
CA GLU A 25 -12.62 4.28 -26.48
C GLU A 25 -13.45 3.94 -25.23
N CYS A 26 -12.79 3.80 -24.07
CA CYS A 26 -13.47 3.65 -22.79
C CYS A 26 -14.33 4.87 -22.43
N ASP A 27 -13.84 6.11 -22.62
CA ASP A 27 -14.63 7.32 -22.36
C ASP A 27 -15.92 7.36 -23.20
N LYS A 28 -15.83 6.97 -24.48
CA LYS A 28 -17.02 6.88 -25.36
C LYS A 28 -18.03 5.86 -24.85
N ARG A 29 -17.56 4.67 -24.45
CA ARG A 29 -18.42 3.61 -23.90
C ARG A 29 -19.10 4.06 -22.61
N ILE A 30 -18.35 4.64 -21.68
CA ILE A 30 -18.87 5.13 -20.39
C ILE A 30 -19.97 6.18 -20.57
N ARG A 31 -19.87 7.04 -21.57
CA ARG A 31 -20.89 8.07 -21.85
C ARG A 31 -22.19 7.50 -22.44
N GLY A 32 -22.14 6.30 -23.02
CA GLY A 32 -23.25 5.70 -23.75
C GLY A 32 -24.02 4.61 -23.01
N TYR A 33 -23.50 4.10 -21.89
CA TYR A 33 -24.01 2.90 -21.23
C TYR A 33 -24.13 3.07 -19.71
N ALA A 34 -25.15 2.44 -19.12
CA ALA A 34 -25.25 2.30 -17.67
C ALA A 34 -24.24 1.25 -17.17
N LEU A 35 -24.00 1.17 -15.86
CA LEU A 35 -23.02 0.22 -15.32
C LEU A 35 -23.46 -1.24 -15.57
N GLU A 36 -24.77 -1.45 -15.48
CA GLU A 36 -25.47 -2.72 -15.69
C GLU A 36 -25.25 -3.25 -17.11
N ASP A 37 -25.15 -2.35 -18.10
CA ASP A 37 -24.90 -2.69 -19.49
C ASP A 37 -23.43 -3.06 -19.76
N LEU A 38 -22.53 -2.77 -18.80
CA LEU A 38 -21.08 -2.97 -18.92
C LEU A 38 -20.58 -4.24 -18.19
N ILE A 39 -21.49 -5.01 -17.60
CA ILE A 39 -21.18 -6.29 -16.92
C ILE A 39 -20.49 -7.24 -17.91
N GLY A 40 -19.40 -7.89 -17.48
CA GLY A 40 -18.57 -8.74 -18.33
C GLY A 40 -17.58 -8.00 -19.24
N GLU A 41 -17.76 -6.70 -19.48
CA GLU A 41 -16.88 -5.87 -20.30
C GLU A 41 -16.00 -4.91 -19.48
N THR A 42 -16.16 -4.87 -18.16
CA THR A 42 -15.43 -3.91 -17.33
C THR A 42 -13.92 -4.19 -17.25
N LEU A 43 -13.43 -5.34 -17.72
CA LEU A 43 -12.00 -5.68 -17.73
C LEU A 43 -11.13 -4.55 -18.30
N VAL A 44 -11.56 -3.93 -19.40
CA VAL A 44 -10.84 -2.82 -20.03
C VAL A 44 -10.90 -1.55 -19.17
N LEU A 45 -11.99 -1.35 -18.43
CA LEU A 45 -12.21 -0.17 -17.58
C LEU A 45 -11.32 -0.18 -16.33
N ARG A 46 -10.93 -1.34 -15.81
CA ARG A 46 -10.25 -1.48 -14.50
C ARG A 46 -8.78 -1.06 -14.47
N LYS A 47 -8.16 -0.78 -15.62
CA LYS A 47 -6.72 -0.45 -15.73
C LYS A 47 -6.45 0.78 -16.61
N VAL A 48 -7.47 1.58 -16.90
CA VAL A 48 -7.34 2.82 -17.68
C VAL A 48 -7.85 4.02 -16.87
N PRO A 49 -7.29 5.23 -17.08
CA PRO A 49 -7.63 6.40 -16.27
C PRO A 49 -9.13 6.73 -16.19
N HIS A 50 -9.85 6.80 -17.31
CA HIS A 50 -11.27 7.16 -17.34
C HIS A 50 -12.14 6.02 -16.79
N GLY A 51 -11.82 4.79 -17.18
CA GLY A 51 -12.46 3.58 -16.67
C GLY A 51 -12.38 3.43 -15.16
N CYS A 52 -11.18 3.54 -14.58
CA CYS A 52 -10.99 3.44 -13.14
C CYS A 52 -11.73 4.54 -12.40
N ARG A 53 -11.71 5.78 -12.91
CA ARG A 53 -12.44 6.90 -12.28
C ARG A 53 -13.95 6.69 -12.34
N TYR A 54 -14.47 6.17 -13.44
CA TYR A 54 -15.89 5.83 -13.54
C TYR A 54 -16.29 4.76 -12.53
N LEU A 55 -15.55 3.65 -12.47
CA LEU A 55 -15.82 2.57 -11.52
C LEU A 55 -15.64 2.99 -10.06
N GLN A 56 -14.76 3.95 -9.76
CA GLN A 56 -14.61 4.50 -8.40
C GLN A 56 -15.84 5.27 -7.93
N LYS A 57 -16.52 6.01 -8.82
CA LYS A 57 -17.70 6.80 -8.48
C LYS A 57 -18.92 5.93 -8.19
N LYS A 58 -18.98 4.75 -8.79
CA LYS A 58 -20.16 3.87 -8.71
C LYS A 58 -20.50 3.44 -7.28
N PRO A 59 -19.54 2.96 -6.46
CA PRO A 59 -19.80 2.74 -5.03
C PRO A 59 -20.15 4.01 -4.24
N GLU A 60 -19.69 5.20 -4.67
CA GLU A 60 -19.94 6.48 -3.98
C GLU A 60 -21.36 7.00 -4.19
N GLU A 61 -22.04 6.59 -5.26
CA GLU A 61 -23.41 7.00 -5.59
C GLU A 61 -24.45 6.47 -4.58
N GLY A 62 -24.06 5.52 -3.71
CA GLY A 62 -24.92 4.99 -2.66
C GLY A 62 -25.94 3.96 -3.13
N VAL A 63 -25.81 3.48 -4.37
CA VAL A 63 -26.62 2.39 -4.94
C VAL A 63 -25.93 1.05 -4.62
N PRO A 64 -26.50 0.18 -3.76
CA PRO A 64 -25.83 -1.07 -3.33
C PRO A 64 -25.46 -1.98 -4.50
N GLU A 65 -26.36 -2.09 -5.49
CA GLU A 65 -26.17 -2.91 -6.70
C GLU A 65 -24.92 -2.49 -7.50
N HIS A 66 -24.59 -1.19 -7.52
CA HIS A 66 -23.40 -0.69 -8.21
C HIS A 66 -22.10 -1.11 -7.52
N CYS A 67 -22.10 -1.15 -6.19
CA CYS A 67 -20.98 -1.66 -5.43
C CYS A 67 -20.79 -3.16 -5.70
N ASP A 68 -21.87 -3.93 -5.68
CA ASP A 68 -21.86 -5.38 -5.91
C ASP A 68 -21.39 -5.71 -7.33
N ILE A 69 -21.90 -5.03 -8.35
CA ILE A 69 -21.44 -5.19 -9.75
C ILE A 69 -19.94 -4.89 -9.83
N THR A 70 -19.50 -3.75 -9.29
CA THR A 70 -18.09 -3.35 -9.34
C THR A 70 -17.19 -4.35 -8.63
N PHE A 71 -17.63 -4.88 -7.48
CA PHE A 71 -16.95 -5.93 -6.73
C PHE A 71 -16.82 -7.22 -7.55
N HIS A 72 -17.94 -7.77 -8.03
CA HIS A 72 -17.98 -9.04 -8.76
C HIS A 72 -17.11 -9.01 -10.00
N GLU A 73 -17.16 -7.89 -10.71
CA GLU A 73 -16.31 -7.66 -11.86
C GLU A 73 -14.84 -7.69 -11.44
N THR A 74 -14.43 -6.87 -10.47
CA THR A 74 -13.00 -6.61 -10.19
C THR A 74 -12.30 -7.65 -9.30
N PHE A 75 -13.05 -8.40 -8.48
CA PHE A 75 -12.52 -9.21 -7.39
C PHE A 75 -11.44 -10.22 -7.81
N SER A 76 -11.60 -10.87 -8.96
CA SER A 76 -10.66 -11.91 -9.44
C SER A 76 -9.23 -11.39 -9.69
N LEU A 77 -9.05 -10.08 -9.84
CA LEU A 77 -7.76 -9.43 -10.10
C LEU A 77 -7.36 -8.48 -8.96
N PHE A 78 -7.97 -8.59 -7.78
CA PHE A 78 -7.83 -7.56 -6.73
C PHE A 78 -6.36 -7.30 -6.32
N ALA A 79 -5.57 -8.35 -6.09
CA ALA A 79 -4.16 -8.23 -5.76
C ALA A 79 -3.34 -7.53 -6.88
N GLU A 80 -3.64 -7.83 -8.14
CA GLU A 80 -3.01 -7.17 -9.29
C GLU A 80 -3.38 -5.68 -9.34
N LEU A 81 -4.67 -5.37 -9.19
CA LEU A 81 -5.20 -4.01 -9.20
C LEU A 81 -4.62 -3.15 -8.06
N MET A 82 -4.36 -3.72 -6.88
CA MET A 82 -3.70 -2.99 -5.79
C MET A 82 -2.31 -2.46 -6.18
N THR A 83 -1.64 -3.08 -7.15
CA THR A 83 -0.32 -2.66 -7.65
C THR A 83 -0.38 -1.86 -8.96
N ASP A 84 -1.57 -1.64 -9.51
CA ASP A 84 -1.79 -0.89 -10.74
C ASP A 84 -1.82 0.63 -10.49
N PRO A 85 -1.26 1.47 -11.39
CA PRO A 85 -1.27 2.94 -11.25
C PRO A 85 -2.65 3.57 -11.07
N PHE A 86 -3.71 2.96 -11.60
CA PHE A 86 -5.09 3.45 -11.51
C PHE A 86 -5.98 2.53 -10.68
N GLY A 87 -5.82 1.22 -10.84
CA GLY A 87 -6.60 0.18 -10.15
C GLY A 87 -6.47 0.25 -8.62
N ASN A 88 -5.33 0.71 -8.09
CA ASN A 88 -5.13 0.78 -6.64
C ASN A 88 -6.16 1.71 -5.96
N TYR A 89 -6.61 2.76 -6.64
CA TYR A 89 -7.63 3.68 -6.14
C TYR A 89 -9.02 3.04 -6.16
N LEU A 90 -9.31 2.22 -7.17
CA LEU A 90 -10.55 1.43 -7.22
C LEU A 90 -10.61 0.42 -6.07
N CYS A 91 -9.52 -0.30 -5.80
CA CYS A 91 -9.43 -1.20 -4.64
C CYS A 91 -9.68 -0.46 -3.32
N GLN A 92 -9.12 0.75 -3.15
CA GLN A 92 -9.34 1.55 -1.94
C GLN A 92 -10.80 1.95 -1.76
N LYS A 93 -11.52 2.27 -2.85
CA LYS A 93 -12.95 2.58 -2.82
C LYS A 93 -13.79 1.36 -2.51
N LEU A 94 -13.52 0.22 -3.15
CA LEU A 94 -14.21 -1.03 -2.83
C LEU A 94 -14.03 -1.41 -1.36
N LEU A 95 -12.82 -1.31 -0.79
CA LEU A 95 -12.60 -1.55 0.64
C LEU A 95 -13.45 -0.65 1.56
N GLU A 96 -13.80 0.55 1.10
CA GLU A 96 -14.59 1.52 1.87
C GLU A 96 -16.10 1.23 1.82
N TYR A 97 -16.61 0.85 0.64
CA TYR A 97 -18.05 0.72 0.38
C TYR A 97 -18.55 -0.74 0.37
N SER A 98 -17.67 -1.73 0.23
CA SER A 98 -18.06 -3.15 0.24
C SER A 98 -18.61 -3.59 1.59
N THR A 99 -19.42 -4.65 1.60
CA THR A 99 -19.91 -5.28 2.82
C THR A 99 -18.78 -5.94 3.62
N HIS A 100 -19.07 -6.35 4.86
CA HIS A 100 -18.09 -7.08 5.68
C HIS A 100 -17.68 -8.41 5.04
N GLU A 101 -18.61 -9.12 4.42
CA GLU A 101 -18.40 -10.39 3.73
C GLU A 101 -17.51 -10.21 2.50
N GLN A 102 -17.79 -9.19 1.69
CA GLN A 102 -16.98 -8.83 0.52
C GLN A 102 -15.55 -8.45 0.94
N ARG A 103 -15.39 -7.64 2.00
CA ARG A 103 -14.07 -7.27 2.54
C ARG A 103 -13.32 -8.48 3.08
N ASN A 104 -13.99 -9.41 3.75
CA ASN A 104 -13.36 -10.64 4.21
C ASN A 104 -12.85 -11.48 3.02
N THR A 105 -13.64 -11.57 1.96
CA THR A 105 -13.25 -12.27 0.73
C THR A 105 -12.04 -11.60 0.06
N ILE A 106 -12.01 -10.26 -0.01
CA ILE A 106 -10.85 -9.49 -0.49
C ILE A 106 -9.61 -9.77 0.36
N TYR A 107 -9.77 -9.78 1.67
CA TYR A 107 -8.65 -10.05 2.57
C TYR A 107 -8.06 -11.44 2.31
N GLU A 108 -8.91 -12.46 2.22
CA GLU A 108 -8.48 -13.84 1.99
C GLU A 108 -7.75 -14.01 0.65
N SER A 109 -8.16 -13.28 -0.39
CA SER A 109 -7.49 -13.33 -1.70
C SER A 109 -6.16 -12.60 -1.74
N VAL A 110 -5.99 -11.54 -0.92
CA VAL A 110 -4.80 -10.66 -0.95
C VAL A 110 -3.74 -11.06 0.08
N ALA A 111 -4.11 -11.73 1.17
CA ALA A 111 -3.25 -11.93 2.35
C ALA A 111 -1.86 -12.51 2.01
N HIS A 112 -1.80 -13.48 1.09
CA HIS A 112 -0.54 -14.12 0.67
C HIS A 112 0.41 -13.16 -0.06
N ASP A 113 -0.13 -12.25 -0.85
CA ASP A 113 0.66 -11.33 -1.68
C ASP A 113 0.94 -10.00 -0.99
N SER A 114 0.43 -9.81 0.23
CA SER A 114 0.49 -8.57 1.00
C SER A 114 1.89 -7.97 1.11
N VAL A 115 2.94 -8.78 1.30
CA VAL A 115 4.34 -8.31 1.34
C VAL A 115 4.78 -7.77 -0.02
N GLY A 116 4.49 -8.49 -1.11
CA GLY A 116 4.84 -8.07 -2.46
C GLY A 116 4.14 -6.78 -2.86
N ILE A 117 2.86 -6.66 -2.52
CA ILE A 117 2.06 -5.44 -2.74
C ILE A 117 2.60 -4.28 -1.90
N SER A 118 3.04 -4.53 -0.67
CA SER A 118 3.60 -3.48 0.21
C SER A 118 4.90 -2.86 -0.32
N LEU A 119 5.69 -3.64 -1.07
CA LEU A 119 6.94 -3.17 -1.71
C LEU A 119 6.68 -2.44 -3.04
N ASN A 120 5.45 -2.41 -3.53
CA ASN A 120 5.06 -1.74 -4.77
C ASN A 120 4.69 -0.26 -4.54
N MET A 121 5.06 0.61 -5.50
CA MET A 121 4.83 2.06 -5.42
C MET A 121 3.36 2.49 -5.40
N HIS A 122 2.45 1.67 -5.92
CA HIS A 122 1.00 1.87 -5.86
C HIS A 122 0.38 1.06 -4.73
N GLY A 123 0.86 -0.17 -4.53
CA GLY A 123 0.41 -1.06 -3.46
C GLY A 123 0.58 -0.49 -2.06
N THR A 124 1.65 0.29 -1.82
CA THR A 124 1.83 1.03 -0.56
C THR A 124 0.72 2.03 -0.22
N ARG A 125 -0.14 2.40 -1.18
CA ARG A 125 -1.32 3.24 -0.94
C ARG A 125 -2.58 2.42 -0.67
N ALA A 126 -2.69 1.24 -1.30
CA ALA A 126 -3.84 0.36 -1.14
C ALA A 126 -3.78 -0.49 0.15
N VAL A 127 -2.61 -1.04 0.50
CA VAL A 127 -2.44 -1.89 1.70
C VAL A 127 -2.84 -1.17 2.99
N PRO A 128 -2.47 0.11 3.22
CA PRO A 128 -2.93 0.83 4.39
C PRO A 128 -4.45 0.93 4.52
N LYS A 129 -5.16 1.12 3.40
CA LYS A 129 -6.63 1.14 3.40
C LYS A 129 -7.19 -0.23 3.78
N MET A 130 -6.58 -1.32 3.32
CA MET A 130 -6.96 -2.67 3.75
C MET A 130 -6.75 -2.86 5.26
N ILE A 131 -5.63 -2.36 5.81
CA ILE A 131 -5.33 -2.43 7.25
C ILE A 131 -6.38 -1.67 8.08
N ASP A 132 -6.94 -0.56 7.57
CA ASP A 132 -7.99 0.19 8.28
C ASP A 132 -9.26 -0.61 8.54
N PHE A 133 -9.53 -1.60 7.69
CA PHE A 133 -10.74 -2.42 7.70
C PHE A 133 -10.51 -3.88 8.15
N LEU A 134 -9.39 -4.17 8.81
CA LEU A 134 -9.23 -5.46 9.49
C LEU A 134 -10.24 -5.56 10.63
N LEU A 135 -11.01 -6.65 10.66
CA LEU A 135 -12.13 -6.84 11.59
C LEU A 135 -11.85 -7.92 12.63
N THR A 136 -11.18 -9.01 12.21
CA THR A 136 -11.00 -10.18 13.08
C THR A 136 -9.56 -10.31 13.54
N GLN A 137 -9.38 -10.87 14.73
CA GLN A 137 -8.05 -11.16 15.24
C GLN A 137 -7.26 -12.13 14.34
N ARG A 138 -7.96 -13.03 13.62
CA ARG A 138 -7.33 -13.89 12.62
C ARG A 138 -6.72 -13.09 11.46
N GLN A 139 -7.42 -12.07 10.97
CA GLN A 139 -6.92 -11.20 9.90
C GLN A 139 -5.71 -10.40 10.38
N ILE A 140 -5.83 -9.76 11.56
CA ILE A 140 -4.73 -8.98 12.16
C ILE A 140 -3.49 -9.86 12.36
N HIS A 141 -3.64 -11.01 13.01
CA HIS A 141 -2.53 -11.93 13.25
C HIS A 141 -1.87 -12.37 11.94
N SER A 142 -2.66 -12.74 10.94
CA SER A 142 -2.14 -13.24 9.66
C SER A 142 -1.33 -12.17 8.91
N ILE A 143 -1.82 -10.92 8.84
CA ILE A 143 -1.08 -9.83 8.18
C ILE A 143 0.18 -9.45 8.96
N ILE A 144 0.10 -9.38 10.30
CA ILE A 144 1.27 -9.07 11.14
C ILE A 144 2.33 -10.17 11.02
N MET A 145 1.93 -11.43 10.97
CA MET A 145 2.87 -12.54 10.77
C MET A 145 3.57 -12.44 9.42
N ALA A 146 2.83 -12.19 8.33
CA ALA A 146 3.40 -12.03 7.00
C ALA A 146 4.40 -10.86 6.92
N LEU A 147 4.03 -9.69 7.46
CA LEU A 147 4.87 -8.49 7.44
C LEU A 147 6.10 -8.64 8.36
N SER A 148 5.94 -9.21 9.56
CA SER A 148 7.03 -9.35 10.54
C SER A 148 8.18 -10.24 10.02
N MET A 149 7.88 -11.30 9.26
CA MET A 149 8.91 -12.15 8.62
C MET A 149 9.79 -11.40 7.63
N ARG A 150 9.34 -10.25 7.13
CA ARG A 150 10.05 -9.43 6.13
C ARG A 150 10.24 -7.99 6.60
N VAL A 151 10.16 -7.75 7.93
CA VAL A 151 10.13 -6.39 8.48
C VAL A 151 11.37 -5.59 8.11
N VAL A 152 12.56 -6.19 8.14
CA VAL A 152 13.81 -5.49 7.80
C VAL A 152 13.79 -5.03 6.34
N THR A 153 13.34 -5.90 5.42
CA THR A 153 13.18 -5.55 4.01
C THR A 153 12.16 -4.43 3.83
N LEU A 154 10.99 -4.55 4.47
CA LEU A 154 9.92 -3.54 4.37
C LEU A 154 10.35 -2.20 4.94
N THR A 155 10.97 -2.19 6.11
CA THR A 155 11.45 -0.97 6.80
C THR A 155 12.53 -0.23 6.01
N LYS A 156 13.36 -0.95 5.26
CA LYS A 156 14.41 -0.34 4.42
C LYS A 156 13.91 0.05 3.02
N ASP A 157 12.74 -0.42 2.62
CA ASP A 157 12.15 -0.11 1.33
C ASP A 157 11.47 1.27 1.31
N LEU A 158 11.51 1.95 0.16
CA LEU A 158 10.89 3.26 -0.05
C LEU A 158 9.36 3.22 0.13
N ASN A 159 8.73 2.10 -0.17
CA ASN A 159 7.28 1.89 -0.10
C ASN A 159 6.91 1.14 1.19
N GLY A 160 7.58 0.01 1.45
CA GLY A 160 7.25 -0.91 2.55
C GLY A 160 7.26 -0.26 3.93
N ASN A 161 8.10 0.75 4.15
CA ASN A 161 8.21 1.43 5.46
C ASN A 161 6.89 2.10 5.85
N HIS A 162 6.10 2.59 4.87
CA HIS A 162 4.81 3.21 5.14
C HIS A 162 3.78 2.20 5.64
N VAL A 163 3.84 0.97 5.13
CA VAL A 163 2.95 -0.12 5.57
C VAL A 163 3.28 -0.57 6.99
N VAL A 164 4.57 -0.72 7.32
CA VAL A 164 4.98 -1.07 8.70
C VAL A 164 4.51 0.02 9.68
N GLN A 165 4.72 1.29 9.34
CA GLN A 165 4.27 2.41 10.16
C GLN A 165 2.74 2.47 10.29
N LYS A 166 2.00 2.08 9.25
CA LYS A 166 0.54 1.98 9.30
C LYS A 166 0.09 0.95 10.34
N CYS A 167 0.70 -0.24 10.38
CA CYS A 167 0.40 -1.24 11.40
C CYS A 167 0.63 -0.70 12.82
N LEU A 168 1.80 -0.09 13.04
CA LEU A 168 2.17 0.46 14.36
C LEU A 168 1.22 1.56 14.85
N ASN A 169 0.70 2.40 13.94
CA ASN A 169 -0.23 3.47 14.32
C ASN A 169 -1.69 3.00 14.45
N ARG A 170 -2.11 2.00 13.67
CA ARG A 170 -3.52 1.62 13.56
C ARG A 170 -3.92 0.52 14.54
N LEU A 171 -3.01 -0.41 14.82
CA LEU A 171 -3.26 -1.58 15.64
C LEU A 171 -2.72 -1.37 17.06
N ILE A 172 -3.31 -2.05 18.02
CA ILE A 172 -2.85 -1.97 19.42
C ILE A 172 -1.45 -2.57 19.57
N PRO A 173 -0.68 -2.18 20.60
CA PRO A 173 0.68 -2.68 20.79
C PRO A 173 0.77 -4.22 20.87
N GLU A 174 -0.21 -4.87 21.48
CA GLU A 174 -0.27 -6.33 21.65
C GLU A 174 -0.32 -7.05 20.30
N ASP A 175 -1.07 -6.51 19.34
CA ASP A 175 -1.18 -7.05 17.99
C ASP A 175 0.12 -6.84 17.20
N ASN A 176 0.89 -5.79 17.51
CA ASN A 176 2.16 -5.45 16.85
C ASN A 176 3.40 -6.12 17.49
N GLN A 177 3.22 -6.98 18.49
CA GLN A 177 4.31 -7.58 19.25
C GLN A 177 5.39 -8.24 18.37
N LEU A 178 4.97 -8.90 17.29
CA LEU A 178 5.85 -9.58 16.34
C LEU A 178 6.70 -8.59 15.53
N ILE A 179 6.14 -7.42 15.18
CA ILE A 179 6.88 -6.34 14.53
C ILE A 179 7.91 -5.77 15.51
N PHE A 180 7.53 -5.49 16.76
CA PHE A 180 8.47 -4.98 17.76
C PHE A 180 9.63 -5.93 18.00
N ASN A 181 9.36 -7.22 18.18
CA ASN A 181 10.38 -8.24 18.39
C ASN A 181 11.35 -8.33 17.20
N ALA A 182 10.83 -8.33 15.98
CA ALA A 182 11.64 -8.42 14.78
C ALA A 182 12.48 -7.14 14.55
N VAL A 183 11.94 -5.96 14.82
CA VAL A 183 12.71 -4.70 14.78
C VAL A 183 13.79 -4.68 15.87
N ALA A 184 13.50 -5.13 17.09
CA ALA A 184 14.48 -5.22 18.17
C ALA A 184 15.63 -6.18 17.84
N ALA A 185 15.33 -7.35 17.27
CA ALA A 185 16.33 -8.33 16.84
C ALA A 185 17.27 -7.81 15.75
N HIS A 186 16.82 -6.85 14.94
CA HIS A 186 17.58 -6.23 13.85
C HIS A 186 17.81 -4.73 14.07
N CYS A 187 17.82 -4.27 15.33
CA CYS A 187 17.75 -2.85 15.66
C CYS A 187 18.88 -2.03 15.01
N VAL A 188 20.11 -2.54 15.02
CA VAL A 188 21.27 -1.87 14.42
C VAL A 188 21.12 -1.70 12.91
N GLU A 189 20.67 -2.74 12.22
CA GLU A 189 20.48 -2.71 10.77
C GLU A 189 19.35 -1.74 10.38
N VAL A 190 18.26 -1.75 11.14
CA VAL A 190 17.12 -0.85 10.92
C VAL A 190 17.50 0.60 11.18
N THR A 191 18.16 0.90 12.30
CA THR A 191 18.46 2.27 12.73
C THR A 191 19.49 2.98 11.89
N THR A 192 20.42 2.25 11.27
CA THR A 192 21.44 2.81 10.40
C THR A 192 20.92 3.11 8.98
N HIS A 193 19.67 2.75 8.68
CA HIS A 193 19.05 3.00 7.39
C HIS A 193 18.22 4.30 7.35
N PHE A 194 18.23 4.99 6.21
CA PHE A 194 17.56 6.29 6.01
C PHE A 194 16.06 6.26 6.38
N HIS A 195 15.32 5.23 5.98
CA HIS A 195 13.89 5.07 6.32
C HIS A 195 13.66 4.38 7.67
N GLY A 196 14.66 3.67 8.20
CA GLY A 196 14.46 2.81 9.36
C GLY A 196 14.39 3.56 10.69
N CYS A 197 15.00 4.75 10.77
CA CYS A 197 14.86 5.61 11.95
C CYS A 197 13.41 6.04 12.21
N SER A 198 12.63 6.34 11.16
CA SER A 198 11.22 6.72 11.28
C SER A 198 10.37 5.55 11.79
N VAL A 199 10.69 4.32 11.37
CA VAL A 199 10.02 3.11 11.88
C VAL A 199 10.40 2.87 13.34
N LEU A 200 11.69 2.96 13.70
CA LEU A 200 12.10 2.79 15.10
C LEU A 200 11.43 3.82 16.01
N GLN A 201 11.38 5.09 15.60
CA GLN A 201 10.71 6.12 16.40
C GLN A 201 9.25 5.74 16.68
N ARG A 202 8.52 5.26 15.67
CA ARG A 202 7.16 4.76 15.87
C ARG A 202 7.09 3.54 16.78
N CYS A 203 8.07 2.64 16.71
CA CYS A 203 8.17 1.55 17.67
C CYS A 203 8.34 2.08 19.10
N ILE A 204 9.20 3.09 19.31
CA ILE A 204 9.43 3.69 20.64
C ILE A 204 8.19 4.43 21.15
N ASP A 205 7.42 5.05 20.26
CA ASP A 205 6.22 5.82 20.63
C ASP A 205 5.06 4.90 21.07
N HIS A 206 4.96 3.69 20.50
CA HIS A 206 3.83 2.78 20.69
C HIS A 206 4.17 1.50 21.47
N ALA A 207 5.45 1.19 21.69
CA ALA A 207 5.85 -0.01 22.42
C ALA A 207 5.46 0.08 23.91
N PRO A 208 5.10 -1.05 24.54
CA PRO A 208 4.94 -1.11 25.99
C PRO A 208 6.27 -0.84 26.70
N ASP A 209 6.22 -0.28 27.91
CA ASP A 209 7.42 0.19 28.64
C ASP A 209 8.53 -0.88 28.78
N SER A 210 8.14 -2.14 28.96
CA SER A 210 9.08 -3.28 29.02
C SER A 210 9.90 -3.46 27.74
N GLN A 211 9.31 -3.16 26.57
CA GLN A 211 9.99 -3.21 25.28
C GLN A 211 10.68 -1.91 24.89
N ARG A 212 10.18 -0.76 25.35
CA ARG A 212 10.86 0.53 25.14
C ARG A 212 12.30 0.47 25.64
N ILE A 213 12.52 -0.17 26.79
CA ILE A 213 13.87 -0.38 27.34
C ILE A 213 14.72 -1.22 26.39
N GLN A 214 14.20 -2.32 25.82
CA GLN A 214 14.96 -3.13 24.84
C GLN A 214 15.28 -2.33 23.58
N LEU A 215 14.30 -1.59 23.03
CA LEU A 215 14.46 -0.77 21.84
C LEU A 215 15.37 0.44 22.03
N VAL A 216 15.57 0.93 23.27
CA VAL A 216 16.45 2.06 23.61
C VAL A 216 17.84 1.59 24.04
N THR A 217 17.94 0.45 24.74
CA THR A 217 19.21 -0.05 25.30
C THR A 217 20.09 -0.71 24.24
N GLU A 218 19.50 -1.42 23.28
CA GLU A 218 20.23 -2.03 22.16
C GLU A 218 20.94 -0.99 21.26
N PRO A 219 20.27 0.07 20.75
CA PRO A 219 20.96 1.13 20.04
C PRO A 219 21.87 1.96 20.96
N GLY A 220 21.62 1.96 22.28
CA GLY A 220 22.50 2.47 23.34
C GLY A 220 23.95 1.97 23.24
N ARG A 221 24.17 0.72 22.83
CA ARG A 221 25.52 0.15 22.59
C ARG A 221 26.18 0.64 21.30
N PHE A 222 25.39 1.24 20.39
CA PHE A 222 25.81 1.78 19.10
C PHE A 222 25.75 3.32 19.04
N VAL A 223 25.53 4.00 20.17
CA VAL A 223 25.46 5.48 20.28
C VAL A 223 26.73 6.19 19.80
N SER A 224 27.86 5.49 19.66
CA SER A 224 29.04 6.00 18.92
C SER A 224 28.76 6.29 17.44
N SER A 225 27.71 5.71 16.85
CA SER A 225 27.26 5.90 15.46
C SER A 225 26.07 6.85 15.31
N LEU A 226 25.28 7.09 16.38
CA LEU A 226 24.09 7.95 16.35
C LEU A 226 24.41 9.46 16.34
N SER A 227 25.63 9.85 16.72
CA SER A 227 26.13 11.23 16.56
C SER A 227 26.15 11.71 15.10
N ARG A 228 26.01 10.79 14.12
CA ARG A 228 25.88 11.13 12.69
C ARG A 228 24.44 11.30 12.20
N ILE A 229 23.44 10.79 12.92
CA ILE A 229 22.03 10.79 12.46
C ILE A 229 21.27 12.03 12.95
N SER A 230 21.64 12.58 14.12
CA SER A 230 21.06 13.86 14.60
C SER A 230 21.40 15.06 13.71
N CYS A 231 22.36 14.94 12.78
CA CYS A 231 22.76 16.01 11.87
C CYS A 231 21.95 16.09 10.57
N ASN A 232 21.05 15.13 10.27
CA ASN A 232 20.32 15.11 8.99
C ASN A 232 18.80 15.33 9.11
N ILE A 233 18.28 15.56 10.32
CA ILE A 233 16.85 15.86 10.55
C ILE A 233 16.56 17.38 10.43
N ASN A 234 17.59 18.24 10.44
CA ASN A 234 17.45 19.71 10.42
C ASN A 234 17.90 20.41 9.12
N SER A 235 18.05 19.69 8.01
CA SER A 235 18.52 20.27 6.73
C SER A 235 17.68 19.85 5.52
N SER A 236 16.37 20.02 5.62
CA SER A 236 15.54 20.29 4.42
C SER A 236 15.24 21.80 4.38
N PRO A 237 15.60 22.52 3.31
CA PRO A 237 15.33 23.95 3.20
C PRO A 237 13.81 24.17 3.11
N THR A 238 13.29 25.07 3.94
CA THR A 238 11.97 25.64 3.75
C THR A 238 11.89 26.27 2.36
N PRO A 239 10.84 26.03 1.56
CA PRO A 239 10.62 26.81 0.36
C PRO A 239 10.26 28.23 0.80
N THR A 240 11.14 29.18 0.50
CA THR A 240 10.84 30.60 0.58
C THR A 240 9.67 30.89 -0.34
N VAL A 241 8.57 31.35 0.25
CA VAL A 241 7.41 31.90 -0.44
C VAL A 241 7.88 33.13 -1.22
N LEU A 242 7.67 33.11 -2.53
CA LEU A 242 7.52 34.31 -3.37
C LEU A 242 6.02 34.56 -3.55
#